data_AF-A0A354CLT4-F1
#
_entry.id   AF-A0A354CLT4-F1
#
_cell.length_a   1.000
_cell.length_b   1.000
_cell.length_c   1.000
_cell.angle_alpha   90.00
_cell.angle_beta   90.00
_cell.angle_gamma   90.00
#
_symmetry.space_group_name_H-M   'P 1'
#
loop_
_entity.id
_entity.type
_entity.pdbx_description
1 polymer ?
#
loop_
_entity_poly.entity_id
_entity_poly.type
_entity_poly.pdbx_seq_one_letter_code
_entity_poly.pdbx_strand_id
1 'polypeptide(L)'
;MEISMNILIYRYGSICEPDIIEAFNRMSVHVDEVTDEIYNKKITPAEGITVLKKRLDSGTAYSLVFTVNFFPWIAEVCSIYGIMYFSLIVDSPVMELYSDSIKLPCNRVFLFDRCLYDEFAADNPGHIFHIPLATNIQRSRRVIDNAGSAQKQHFASDISFIGSLYTEKCLYNQVKLPAYYEGFANALIDAQLKVYGYNFIEECLSDDFVNVFLANAPGHYTFPEASRHAWKALVAQQYISVKAAEQERIRALKMLSENFSVDLYTGSDTSVLPHIHNRGFARSHTEMPLIFNQSKINLNITARSIRSGLSLRIFDILGCGGFLLTNYQAELPEYFEIGSEVEAFSSMEELHDKC
;
A
#
# COMPACT_ATOMS: atom_id res chain seq x y z
N MET A 1 18.70 24.96 -26.55
CA MET A 1 18.82 23.53 -26.21
C MET A 1 17.82 23.26 -25.13
N GLU A 2 16.70 22.60 -25.45
CA GLU A 2 15.86 22.01 -24.40
C GLU A 2 16.73 21.00 -23.67
N ILE A 3 16.90 21.19 -22.36
CA ILE A 3 17.57 20.21 -21.51
C ILE A 3 16.59 19.04 -21.41
N SER A 4 16.78 18.02 -22.24
CA SER A 4 16.05 16.75 -22.10
C SER A 4 16.42 16.15 -20.74
N MET A 5 15.47 16.13 -19.81
CA MET A 5 15.67 15.56 -18.49
C MET A 5 15.60 14.03 -18.60
N ASN A 6 16.65 13.35 -18.15
CA ASN A 6 16.68 11.88 -18.10
C ASN A 6 16.50 11.41 -16.65
N ILE A 7 15.59 10.47 -16.44
CA ILE A 7 15.37 9.78 -15.17
C ILE A 7 15.75 8.31 -15.33
N LEU A 8 16.42 7.75 -14.31
CA LEU A 8 16.59 6.31 -14.18
C LEU A 8 15.57 5.79 -13.17
N ILE A 9 14.62 4.96 -13.59
CA ILE A 9 13.67 4.31 -12.69
C ILE A 9 14.12 2.89 -12.36
N TYR A 10 14.25 2.57 -11.08
CA TYR A 10 14.45 1.20 -10.62
C TYR A 10 13.11 0.56 -10.29
N ARG A 11 12.84 -0.56 -10.94
CA ARG A 11 11.53 -1.22 -10.94
C ARG A 11 11.60 -2.57 -10.27
N TYR A 12 10.84 -2.72 -9.19
CA TYR A 12 10.65 -3.99 -8.49
C TYR A 12 9.31 -4.63 -8.85
N GLY A 13 8.55 -4.06 -9.79
CA GLY A 13 7.30 -4.62 -10.30
C GLY A 13 6.07 -4.17 -9.50
N SER A 14 6.13 -2.99 -8.88
CA SER A 14 4.93 -2.37 -8.33
C SER A 14 3.92 -2.04 -9.43
N ILE A 15 2.64 -2.18 -9.10
CA ILE A 15 1.54 -1.85 -10.02
C ILE A 15 1.49 -0.36 -10.36
N CYS A 16 2.12 0.51 -9.57
CA CYS A 16 2.13 1.95 -9.80
C CYS A 16 3.15 2.37 -10.88
N GLU A 17 4.20 1.57 -11.10
CA GLU A 17 5.34 1.96 -11.96
C GLU A 17 4.92 2.28 -13.40
N PRO A 18 4.07 1.48 -14.09
CA PRO A 18 3.70 1.79 -15.47
C PRO A 18 3.01 3.14 -15.61
N ASP A 19 2.13 3.49 -14.66
CA ASP A 19 1.40 4.76 -14.66
C ASP A 19 2.32 5.95 -14.35
N ILE A 20 3.30 5.77 -13.46
CA ILE A 20 4.34 6.77 -13.18
C ILE A 20 5.21 7.02 -14.43
N ILE A 21 5.61 5.97 -15.13
CA ILE A 21 6.42 6.06 -16.36
C ILE A 21 5.61 6.76 -17.47
N GLU A 22 4.32 6.44 -17.64
CA GLU A 22 3.45 7.14 -18.58
C GLU A 22 3.36 8.63 -18.25
N ALA A 23 3.24 8.98 -16.95
CA ALA A 23 3.21 10.38 -16.51
C ALA A 23 4.51 11.14 -16.84
N PHE A 24 5.69 10.55 -16.59
CA PHE A 24 6.97 11.16 -16.96
C PHE A 24 7.11 11.37 -18.47
N ASN A 25 6.77 10.35 -19.26
CA ASN A 25 6.82 10.44 -20.73
C ASN A 25 5.91 11.55 -21.26
N ARG A 26 4.72 11.75 -20.66
CA ARG A 26 3.80 12.85 -20.99
C ARG A 26 4.36 14.24 -20.66
N MET A 27 5.29 14.33 -19.72
CA MET A 27 6.02 15.56 -19.38
C MET A 27 7.27 15.74 -20.25
N SER A 28 7.44 14.93 -21.30
CA SER A 28 8.62 14.93 -22.18
C SER A 28 9.93 14.64 -21.42
N VAL A 29 9.84 13.90 -20.31
CA VAL A 29 10.99 13.38 -19.57
C VAL A 29 11.34 12.01 -20.14
N HIS A 30 12.62 11.79 -20.45
CA HIS A 30 13.10 10.48 -20.91
C HIS A 30 13.32 9.57 -19.70
N VAL A 31 12.81 8.34 -19.76
CA VAL A 31 12.91 7.36 -18.68
C VAL A 31 13.69 6.14 -19.15
N ASP A 32 14.83 5.89 -18.50
CA ASP A 32 15.53 4.61 -18.60
C ASP A 32 15.13 3.72 -17.41
N GLU A 33 15.04 2.41 -17.64
CA GLU A 33 14.49 1.46 -16.67
C GLU A 33 15.52 0.40 -16.26
N VAL A 34 15.56 0.11 -14.96
CA VAL A 34 16.19 -1.09 -14.39
C VAL A 34 15.10 -2.07 -14.00
N THR A 35 15.01 -3.19 -14.71
CA THR A 35 13.88 -4.13 -14.59
C THR A 35 14.27 -5.49 -14.04
N ASP A 36 15.52 -5.67 -13.61
CA ASP A 36 16.07 -6.97 -13.19
C ASP A 36 15.23 -7.59 -12.06
N GLU A 37 14.83 -6.81 -11.06
CA GLU A 37 13.99 -7.28 -9.94
C GLU A 37 12.54 -7.62 -10.36
N ILE A 38 12.04 -7.10 -11.48
CA ILE A 38 10.73 -7.51 -12.02
C ILE A 38 10.73 -9.02 -12.29
N TYR A 39 11.81 -9.54 -12.89
CA TYR A 39 11.92 -10.92 -13.34
C TYR A 39 12.66 -11.82 -12.34
N ASN A 40 13.57 -11.26 -11.54
CA ASN A 40 14.29 -11.98 -10.49
C ASN A 40 14.00 -11.39 -9.11
N LYS A 41 12.96 -11.91 -8.45
CA LYS A 41 12.57 -11.52 -7.07
C LYS A 41 13.56 -11.93 -5.98
N LYS A 42 14.65 -12.61 -6.33
CA LYS A 42 15.71 -13.04 -5.39
C LYS A 42 16.98 -12.21 -5.54
N ILE A 43 16.95 -11.14 -6.35
CA ILE A 43 18.09 -10.25 -6.50
C ILE A 43 18.49 -9.69 -5.13
N THR A 44 19.77 -9.80 -4.82
CA THR A 44 20.32 -9.28 -3.57
C THR A 44 20.66 -7.78 -3.72
N PRO A 45 20.74 -7.02 -2.61
CA PRO A 45 21.19 -5.63 -2.67
C PRO A 45 22.55 -5.46 -3.37
N ALA A 46 23.49 -6.39 -3.18
CA ALA A 46 24.81 -6.34 -3.83
C ALA A 46 24.74 -6.50 -5.36
N GLU A 47 23.88 -7.38 -5.85
CA GLU A 47 23.61 -7.53 -7.28
C GLU A 47 22.88 -6.29 -7.81
N GLY A 48 21.89 -5.78 -7.08
CA GLY A 48 21.16 -4.55 -7.40
C GLY A 48 22.09 -3.33 -7.54
N ILE A 49 23.04 -3.17 -6.61
CA ILE A 49 24.09 -2.14 -6.67
C ILE A 49 24.90 -2.27 -7.97
N THR A 50 25.30 -3.50 -8.33
CA THR A 50 26.09 -3.73 -9.54
C THR A 50 25.32 -3.34 -10.80
N VAL A 51 24.05 -3.71 -10.88
CA VAL A 51 23.17 -3.37 -12.00
C VAL A 51 22.97 -1.86 -12.08
N LEU A 52 22.66 -1.20 -10.96
CA LEU A 52 22.42 0.24 -10.91
C LEU A 52 23.66 1.04 -11.30
N LYS A 53 24.83 0.71 -10.74
CA LYS A 53 26.11 1.35 -11.08
C LYS A 53 26.44 1.24 -12.56
N LYS A 54 26.27 0.04 -13.15
CA LYS A 54 26.49 -0.17 -14.59
C LYS A 54 25.62 0.77 -15.44
N ARG A 55 24.40 1.07 -15.01
CA ARG A 55 23.52 2.03 -15.70
C ARG A 55 23.97 3.47 -15.52
N LEU A 56 24.36 3.86 -14.31
CA LEU A 56 24.88 5.20 -14.03
C LEU A 56 26.22 5.47 -14.76
N ASP A 57 27.06 4.44 -14.94
CA ASP A 57 28.35 4.53 -15.64
C ASP A 57 28.22 4.45 -17.18
N SER A 58 27.01 4.35 -17.73
CA SER A 58 26.78 4.14 -19.18
C SER A 58 27.05 5.37 -20.07
N GLY A 59 27.36 6.53 -19.47
CA GLY A 59 27.58 7.81 -20.17
C GLY A 59 26.31 8.66 -20.31
N THR A 60 25.14 8.13 -19.96
CA THR A 60 23.88 8.90 -19.87
C THR A 60 23.88 9.79 -18.63
N ALA A 61 23.66 11.09 -18.81
CA ALA A 61 23.51 12.02 -17.69
C ALA A 61 22.06 11.97 -17.16
N TYR A 62 21.88 11.38 -15.97
CA TYR A 62 20.60 11.34 -15.26
C TYR A 62 20.48 12.49 -14.27
N SER A 63 19.29 13.10 -14.20
CA SER A 63 19.00 14.15 -13.23
C SER A 63 18.60 13.60 -11.86
N LEU A 64 17.96 12.43 -11.84
CA LEU A 64 17.59 11.72 -10.62
C LEU A 64 17.41 10.21 -10.88
N VAL A 65 17.48 9.43 -9.80
CA VAL A 65 17.00 8.05 -9.73
C VAL A 65 15.63 8.05 -9.04
N PHE A 66 14.68 7.27 -9.55
CA PHE A 66 13.32 7.17 -9.00
C PHE A 66 12.98 5.73 -8.61
N THR A 67 12.28 5.54 -7.49
CA THR A 67 11.64 4.26 -7.12
C THR A 67 10.24 4.44 -6.56
N VAL A 68 9.43 3.38 -6.72
CA VAL A 68 8.29 3.14 -5.82
C VAL A 68 8.83 2.45 -4.57
N ASN A 69 8.44 2.94 -3.39
CA ASN A 69 9.03 2.65 -2.08
C ASN A 69 10.52 3.05 -1.95
N PHE A 70 11.03 3.01 -0.73
CA PHE A 70 12.40 3.41 -0.39
C PHE A 70 13.34 2.21 -0.33
N PHE A 71 14.51 2.35 -0.95
CA PHE A 71 15.56 1.34 -0.94
C PHE A 71 16.85 1.95 -0.37
N PRO A 72 17.29 1.55 0.84
CA PRO A 72 18.45 2.14 1.49
C PRO A 72 19.74 2.06 0.64
N TRP A 73 19.95 0.91 0.00
CA TRP A 73 21.12 0.69 -0.86
C TRP A 73 21.10 1.56 -2.12
N ILE A 74 19.93 1.93 -2.65
CA ILE A 74 19.82 2.88 -3.78
C ILE A 74 20.17 4.29 -3.30
N ALA A 75 19.68 4.69 -2.12
CA ALA A 75 20.03 5.98 -1.52
C ALA A 75 21.54 6.14 -1.34
N GLU A 76 22.22 5.10 -0.83
CA GLU A 76 23.68 5.08 -0.66
C GLU A 76 24.42 5.20 -2.00
N VAL A 77 24.02 4.43 -3.02
CA VAL A 77 24.61 4.55 -4.36
C VAL A 77 24.40 5.95 -4.92
N CYS A 78 23.19 6.51 -4.80
CA CYS A 78 22.89 7.85 -5.30
C CYS A 78 23.71 8.92 -4.58
N SER A 79 23.90 8.78 -3.26
CA SER A 79 24.75 9.67 -2.48
C SER A 79 26.22 9.62 -2.93
N ILE A 80 26.75 8.43 -3.26
CA ILE A 80 28.12 8.29 -3.78
C ILE A 80 28.28 8.98 -5.14
N TYR A 81 27.28 8.87 -6.01
CA TYR A 81 27.29 9.46 -7.35
C TYR A 81 26.91 10.95 -7.37
N GLY A 82 26.45 11.50 -6.25
CA GLY A 82 25.97 12.89 -6.17
C GLY A 82 24.70 13.13 -6.98
N ILE A 83 23.87 12.10 -7.17
CA ILE A 83 22.60 12.17 -7.91
C ILE A 83 21.42 12.19 -6.93
N MET A 84 20.38 12.94 -7.28
CA MET A 84 19.14 12.99 -6.50
C MET A 84 18.44 11.63 -6.51
N TYR A 85 17.90 11.20 -5.37
CA TYR A 85 17.12 9.98 -5.25
C TYR A 85 15.69 10.29 -4.80
N PHE A 86 14.71 9.99 -5.63
CA PHE A 86 13.30 10.20 -5.36
C PHE A 86 12.64 8.87 -5.06
N SER A 87 11.87 8.78 -3.98
CA SER A 87 11.10 7.58 -3.62
C SER A 87 9.66 7.95 -3.31
N LEU A 88 8.72 7.33 -4.03
CA LEU A 88 7.29 7.45 -3.76
C LEU A 88 6.82 6.24 -2.96
N ILE A 89 6.52 6.43 -1.69
CA ILE A 89 6.06 5.35 -0.83
C ILE A 89 4.58 5.09 -1.12
N VAL A 90 4.26 3.82 -1.40
CA VAL A 90 2.88 3.39 -1.70
C VAL A 90 2.40 2.28 -0.77
N ASP A 91 3.32 1.70 0.00
CA ASP A 91 3.04 0.68 0.99
C ASP A 91 3.09 1.26 2.42
N SER A 92 2.33 0.66 3.33
CA SER A 92 2.46 0.91 4.76
C SER A 92 2.24 -0.39 5.55
N PRO A 93 3.18 -0.79 6.43
CA PRO A 93 4.41 -0.07 6.77
C PRO A 93 5.54 -0.38 5.77
N VAL A 94 6.62 0.42 5.81
CA VAL A 94 7.88 0.18 5.06
C VAL A 94 9.04 0.25 6.05
N MET A 95 9.64 -0.90 6.39
CA MET A 95 10.68 -0.98 7.43
C MET A 95 11.98 -0.32 7.00
N GLU A 96 12.21 -0.23 5.70
CA GLU A 96 13.36 0.39 5.08
C GLU A 96 13.49 1.88 5.41
N LEU A 97 12.39 2.55 5.77
CA LEU A 97 12.39 3.95 6.21
C LEU A 97 13.16 4.16 7.52
N TYR A 98 13.28 3.12 8.36
CA TYR A 98 14.07 3.19 9.59
C TYR A 98 15.58 3.14 9.37
N SER A 99 16.04 2.89 8.14
CA SER A 99 17.46 2.91 7.80
C SER A 99 18.04 4.32 7.95
N ASP A 100 19.26 4.43 8.48
CA ASP A 100 19.98 5.71 8.55
C ASP A 100 20.18 6.37 7.19
N SER A 101 20.13 5.58 6.10
CA SER A 101 20.24 6.07 4.73
C SER A 101 19.08 6.99 4.33
N ILE A 102 17.96 7.04 5.08
CA ILE A 102 16.89 8.03 4.89
C ILE A 102 17.39 9.47 5.11
N LYS A 103 18.41 9.65 5.95
CA LYS A 103 19.01 10.95 6.35
C LYS A 103 19.90 11.56 5.26
N LEU A 104 20.19 10.82 4.20
CA LEU A 104 21.08 11.29 3.13
C LEU A 104 20.46 12.49 2.38
N PRO A 105 21.23 13.56 2.10
CA PRO A 105 20.70 14.82 1.57
C PRO A 105 20.22 14.72 0.11
N CYS A 106 20.65 13.69 -0.62
CA CYS A 106 20.19 13.40 -1.97
C CYS A 106 18.74 12.91 -2.04
N ASN A 107 18.17 12.47 -0.91
CA ASN A 107 16.84 11.87 -0.88
C ASN A 107 15.73 12.90 -1.03
N ARG A 108 14.68 12.56 -1.76
CA ARG A 108 13.35 13.18 -1.70
C ARG A 108 12.33 12.06 -1.52
N VAL A 109 11.81 11.93 -0.30
CA VAL A 109 10.90 10.84 0.07
C VAL A 109 9.48 11.38 0.16
N PHE A 110 8.56 10.75 -0.56
CA PHE A 110 7.17 11.16 -0.64
C PHE A 110 6.29 10.11 0.04
N LEU A 111 5.62 10.50 1.13
CA LEU A 111 4.83 9.64 2.02
C LEU A 111 3.34 9.99 1.88
N PHE A 112 2.49 8.98 1.74
CA PHE A 112 1.04 9.18 1.60
C PHE A 112 0.24 9.12 2.90
N ASP A 113 0.85 8.59 3.95
CA ASP A 113 0.26 8.47 5.27
C ASP A 113 0.87 9.55 6.17
N ARG A 114 0.03 10.45 6.70
CA ARG A 114 0.43 11.54 7.61
C ARG A 114 1.16 11.00 8.83
N CYS A 115 0.70 9.91 9.44
CA CYS A 115 1.39 9.34 10.60
C CYS A 115 2.79 8.82 10.24
N LEU A 116 2.99 8.22 9.06
CA LEU A 116 4.35 7.92 8.56
C LEU A 116 5.16 9.21 8.34
N TYR A 117 4.57 10.23 7.74
CA TYR A 117 5.24 11.52 7.55
C TYR A 117 5.69 12.13 8.88
N ASP A 118 4.81 12.23 9.87
CA ASP A 118 5.11 12.83 11.17
C ASP A 118 6.20 12.04 11.91
N GLU A 119 6.26 10.73 11.70
CA GLU A 119 7.28 9.86 12.28
C GLU A 119 8.68 10.09 11.68
N PHE A 120 8.77 10.31 10.36
CA PHE A 120 10.06 10.34 9.65
C PHE A 120 10.50 11.75 9.23
N ALA A 121 9.62 12.76 9.18
CA ALA A 121 9.95 14.09 8.65
C ALA A 121 11.15 14.76 9.34
N ALA A 122 11.33 14.51 10.64
CA ALA A 122 12.45 15.04 11.42
C ALA A 122 13.78 14.34 11.11
N ASP A 123 13.77 13.12 10.55
CA ASP A 123 14.98 12.37 10.21
C ASP A 123 15.71 12.98 9.00
N ASN A 124 14.99 13.70 8.12
CA ASN A 124 15.61 14.44 7.01
C ASN A 124 14.86 15.76 6.69
N PRO A 125 15.09 16.82 7.50
CA PRO A 125 14.31 18.05 7.43
C PRO A 125 14.36 18.72 6.06
N GLY A 126 13.19 18.99 5.48
CA GLY A 126 13.05 19.62 4.16
C GLY A 126 13.24 18.67 2.97
N HIS A 127 13.38 17.36 3.22
CA HIS A 127 13.63 16.34 2.19
C HIS A 127 12.60 15.19 2.23
N ILE A 128 11.66 15.22 3.17
CA ILE A 128 10.54 14.30 3.28
C ILE A 128 9.25 15.11 3.13
N PHE A 129 8.30 14.59 2.35
CA PHE A 129 7.08 15.30 1.96
C PHE A 129 5.87 14.39 2.17
N HIS A 130 4.75 14.99 2.57
CA HIS A 130 3.46 14.32 2.59
C HIS A 130 2.67 14.68 1.33
N ILE A 131 2.26 13.66 0.57
CA ILE A 131 1.44 13.81 -0.63
C ILE A 131 0.46 12.63 -0.75
N PRO A 132 -0.78 12.83 -1.23
CA PRO A 132 -1.68 11.71 -1.46
C PRO A 132 -1.16 10.78 -2.57
N LEU A 133 -1.68 9.55 -2.60
CA LEU A 133 -1.56 8.69 -3.77
C LEU A 133 -2.41 9.23 -4.93
N ALA A 134 -2.18 8.71 -6.14
CA ALA A 134 -2.92 9.13 -7.33
C ALA A 134 -3.06 7.96 -8.32
N THR A 135 -4.05 8.05 -9.21
CA THR A 135 -4.28 7.08 -10.29
C THR A 135 -4.21 7.72 -11.67
N ASN A 136 -3.94 6.92 -12.69
CA ASN A 136 -3.92 7.35 -14.09
C ASN A 136 -5.32 7.27 -14.72
N ILE A 137 -6.07 8.36 -14.62
CA ILE A 137 -7.43 8.46 -15.20
C ILE A 137 -7.45 8.27 -16.72
N GLN A 138 -6.37 8.59 -17.43
CA GLN A 138 -6.32 8.43 -18.89
C GLN A 138 -6.26 6.97 -19.29
N ARG A 139 -5.42 6.18 -18.61
CA ARG A 139 -5.39 4.72 -18.79
C ARG A 139 -6.75 4.10 -18.48
N SER A 140 -7.30 4.40 -17.31
CA SER A 140 -8.58 3.85 -16.88
C SER A 140 -9.69 4.17 -17.89
N ARG A 141 -9.77 5.43 -18.34
CA ARG A 141 -10.73 5.85 -19.36
C ARG A 141 -10.56 5.12 -20.68
N ARG A 142 -9.33 4.95 -21.19
CA ARG A 142 -9.07 4.17 -22.41
C ARG A 142 -9.56 2.73 -22.30
N VAL A 143 -9.42 2.10 -21.13
CA VAL A 143 -9.93 0.73 -20.91
C VAL A 143 -11.45 0.69 -20.91
N ILE A 144 -12.10 1.63 -20.21
CA ILE A 144 -13.56 1.72 -20.10
C ILE A 144 -14.23 2.07 -21.43
N ASP A 145 -13.66 3.02 -22.17
CA ASP A 145 -14.22 3.50 -23.44
C ASP A 145 -14.09 2.45 -24.56
N ASN A 146 -13.02 1.63 -24.54
CA ASN A 146 -12.81 0.58 -25.53
C ASN A 146 -13.51 -0.75 -25.20
N ALA A 147 -14.07 -0.90 -23.99
CA ALA A 147 -14.73 -2.14 -23.60
C ALA A 147 -16.14 -2.26 -24.23
N GLY A 148 -16.38 -3.39 -24.89
CA GLY A 148 -17.68 -3.72 -25.46
C GLY A 148 -18.73 -4.07 -24.40
N SER A 149 -20.01 -4.04 -24.77
CA SER A 149 -21.13 -4.27 -23.84
C SER A 149 -21.06 -5.61 -23.11
N ALA A 150 -20.59 -6.68 -23.78
CA ALA A 150 -20.43 -7.99 -23.15
C ALA A 150 -19.37 -8.01 -22.04
N GLN A 151 -18.25 -7.30 -22.23
CA GLN A 151 -17.22 -7.16 -21.19
C GLN A 151 -17.72 -6.33 -20.01
N LYS A 152 -18.43 -5.23 -20.29
CA LYS A 152 -19.04 -4.40 -19.23
C LYS A 152 -20.04 -5.21 -18.41
N GLN A 153 -20.92 -5.95 -19.06
CA GLN A 153 -21.88 -6.83 -18.39
C GLN A 153 -21.20 -7.96 -17.59
N HIS A 154 -20.07 -8.49 -18.06
CA HIS A 154 -19.33 -9.53 -17.36
C HIS A 154 -18.79 -9.06 -16.00
N PHE A 155 -18.42 -7.78 -15.89
CA PHE A 155 -17.89 -7.16 -14.68
C PHE A 155 -18.94 -6.37 -13.88
N ALA A 156 -20.21 -6.42 -14.28
CA ALA A 156 -21.28 -5.79 -13.53
C ALA A 156 -21.48 -6.48 -12.18
N SER A 157 -21.58 -5.70 -11.10
CA SER A 157 -21.70 -6.20 -9.74
C SER A 157 -22.58 -5.28 -8.90
N ASP A 158 -23.30 -5.84 -7.92
CA ASP A 158 -24.02 -5.03 -6.93
C ASP A 158 -23.00 -4.42 -5.95
N ILE A 159 -22.25 -5.27 -5.24
CA ILE A 159 -21.14 -4.85 -4.39
C ILE A 159 -19.90 -5.60 -4.84
N SER A 160 -18.82 -4.87 -5.14
CA SER A 160 -17.53 -5.49 -5.42
C SER A 160 -16.46 -5.09 -4.40
N PHE A 161 -15.62 -6.04 -4.05
CA PHE A 161 -14.37 -5.79 -3.33
C PHE A 161 -13.23 -6.43 -4.10
N ILE A 162 -12.14 -5.69 -4.28
CA ILE A 162 -10.93 -6.19 -4.95
C ILE A 162 -9.75 -6.06 -3.98
N GLY A 163 -9.22 -7.19 -3.54
CA GLY A 163 -8.10 -7.21 -2.61
C GLY A 163 -7.89 -8.56 -1.95
N SER A 164 -6.70 -8.75 -1.40
CA SER A 164 -6.36 -9.87 -0.51
C SER A 164 -7.27 -9.89 0.72
N LEU A 165 -7.47 -11.03 1.37
CA LEU A 165 -8.04 -11.12 2.72
C LEU A 165 -7.00 -10.90 3.83
N TYR A 166 -5.74 -10.67 3.47
CA TYR A 166 -4.54 -10.68 4.29
C TYR A 166 -4.21 -12.02 4.96
N THR A 167 -5.05 -13.05 4.84
CA THR A 167 -4.81 -14.36 5.46
C THR A 167 -3.48 -14.98 5.03
N GLU A 168 -3.10 -14.85 3.75
CA GLU A 168 -1.84 -15.34 3.20
C GLU A 168 -0.62 -14.43 3.48
N LYS A 169 -0.85 -13.21 3.95
CA LYS A 169 0.20 -12.19 4.22
C LYS A 169 0.40 -11.92 5.71
N CYS A 170 -0.51 -12.39 6.55
CA CYS A 170 -0.51 -12.08 7.98
C CYS A 170 0.50 -12.96 8.73
N LEU A 171 1.70 -12.43 8.95
CA LEU A 171 2.76 -13.12 9.70
C LEU A 171 2.36 -13.41 11.15
N TYR A 172 1.43 -12.64 11.73
CA TYR A 172 0.87 -12.89 13.07
C TYR A 172 0.29 -14.30 13.18
N ASN A 173 -0.30 -14.85 12.11
CA ASN A 173 -0.89 -16.20 12.12
C ASN A 173 0.13 -17.33 12.37
N GLN A 174 1.42 -17.03 12.26
CA GLN A 174 2.52 -17.98 12.51
C GLN A 174 3.10 -17.86 13.93
N VAL A 175 2.71 -16.82 14.67
CA VAL A 175 3.21 -16.51 16.02
C VAL A 175 2.43 -17.34 17.04
N LYS A 176 3.15 -17.97 17.99
CA LYS A 176 2.55 -18.78 19.05
C LYS A 176 2.79 -18.14 20.41
N LEU A 177 1.87 -17.30 20.85
CA LEU A 177 2.00 -16.57 22.11
C LEU A 177 1.54 -17.42 23.31
N PRO A 178 2.10 -17.21 24.53
CA PRO A 178 1.49 -17.71 25.75
C PRO A 178 0.09 -17.10 25.96
N ALA A 179 -0.82 -17.85 26.61
CA ALA A 179 -2.25 -17.52 26.69
C ALA A 179 -2.57 -16.09 27.17
N TYR A 180 -1.79 -15.54 28.11
CA TYR A 180 -1.97 -14.15 28.56
C TYR A 180 -1.72 -13.14 27.43
N TYR A 181 -0.60 -13.27 26.71
CA TYR A 181 -0.22 -12.36 25.63
C TYR A 181 -1.11 -12.55 24.40
N GLU A 182 -1.52 -13.78 24.11
CA GLU A 182 -2.52 -14.05 23.08
C GLU A 182 -3.86 -13.38 23.41
N GLY A 183 -4.34 -13.52 24.65
CA GLY A 183 -5.55 -12.86 25.12
C GLY A 183 -5.47 -11.33 25.04
N PHE A 184 -4.33 -10.76 25.42
CA PHE A 184 -4.07 -9.33 25.27
C PHE A 184 -4.11 -8.88 23.81
N ALA A 185 -3.39 -9.56 22.92
CA ALA A 185 -3.33 -9.22 21.50
C ALA A 185 -4.72 -9.30 20.84
N ASN A 186 -5.48 -10.35 21.14
CA ASN A 186 -6.85 -10.52 20.63
C ASN A 186 -7.78 -9.41 21.14
N ALA A 187 -7.72 -9.07 22.43
CA ALA A 187 -8.51 -7.99 23.01
C ALA A 187 -8.15 -6.62 22.41
N LEU A 188 -6.85 -6.38 22.18
CA LEU A 188 -6.36 -5.16 21.53
C LEU A 188 -6.87 -5.05 20.09
N ILE A 189 -6.81 -6.14 19.31
CA ILE A 189 -7.37 -6.19 17.95
C ILE A 189 -8.87 -5.91 17.98
N ASP A 190 -9.64 -6.60 18.83
CA ASP A 190 -11.09 -6.41 18.92
C ASP A 190 -11.49 -4.99 19.36
N ALA A 191 -10.68 -4.35 20.22
CA ALA A 191 -10.85 -2.95 20.58
C ALA A 191 -10.57 -2.03 19.38
N GLN A 192 -9.46 -2.25 18.66
CA GLN A 192 -9.07 -1.46 17.50
C GLN A 192 -10.13 -1.51 16.38
N LEU A 193 -10.77 -2.66 16.18
CA LEU A 193 -11.82 -2.83 15.17
C LEU A 193 -13.07 -1.96 15.40
N LYS A 194 -13.23 -1.38 16.59
CA LYS A 194 -14.33 -0.47 16.94
C LYS A 194 -13.98 1.00 16.75
N VAL A 195 -12.73 1.32 16.39
CA VAL A 195 -12.25 2.69 16.24
C VAL A 195 -11.79 2.90 14.81
N TYR A 196 -12.37 3.90 14.15
CA TYR A 196 -12.06 4.29 12.78
C TYR A 196 -11.37 5.66 12.78
N GLY A 197 -10.48 5.89 11.81
CA GLY A 197 -9.69 7.13 11.74
C GLY A 197 -8.56 7.25 12.78
N TYR A 198 -8.28 6.21 13.57
CA TYR A 198 -7.15 6.22 14.52
C TYR A 198 -6.66 4.80 14.80
N ASN A 199 -5.34 4.59 14.80
CA ASN A 199 -4.69 3.33 15.15
C ASN A 199 -3.87 3.50 16.44
N PHE A 200 -4.34 2.91 17.54
CA PHE A 200 -3.72 3.00 18.86
C PHE A 200 -2.96 1.72 19.26
N ILE A 201 -2.79 0.77 18.35
CA ILE A 201 -2.15 -0.53 18.64
C ILE A 201 -0.76 -0.31 19.21
N GLU A 202 0.07 0.52 18.55
CA GLU A 202 1.46 0.74 18.94
C GLU A 202 1.59 1.33 20.33
N GLU A 203 0.77 2.32 20.65
CA GLU A 203 0.75 3.01 21.95
C GLU A 203 0.40 2.08 23.11
N CYS A 204 -0.38 1.03 22.84
CA CYS A 204 -0.82 0.07 23.84
C CYS A 204 0.21 -1.04 24.11
N LEU A 205 1.25 -1.19 23.29
CA LEU A 205 2.23 -2.26 23.48
C LEU A 205 3.23 -1.89 24.58
N SER A 206 3.42 -2.78 25.55
CA SER A 206 4.53 -2.70 26.51
C SER A 206 5.80 -3.33 25.92
N ASP A 207 6.96 -2.96 26.44
CA ASP A 207 8.23 -3.55 26.00
C ASP A 207 8.31 -5.04 26.33
N ASP A 208 7.71 -5.45 27.45
CA ASP A 208 7.54 -6.85 27.84
C ASP A 208 6.74 -7.63 26.79
N PHE A 209 5.59 -7.10 26.36
CA PHE A 209 4.78 -7.72 25.30
C PHE A 209 5.60 -7.85 24.00
N VAL A 210 6.31 -6.80 23.59
CA VAL A 210 7.12 -6.80 22.36
C VAL A 210 8.21 -7.88 22.43
N ASN A 211 8.91 -7.99 23.56
CA ASN A 211 9.95 -9.01 23.76
C ASN A 211 9.39 -10.43 23.70
N VAL A 212 8.28 -10.70 24.41
CA VAL A 212 7.62 -12.01 24.35
C VAL A 212 7.11 -12.31 22.95
N PHE A 213 6.55 -11.31 22.26
CA PHE A 213 6.07 -11.47 20.90
C PHE A 213 7.17 -11.90 19.95
N LEU A 214 8.28 -11.16 19.91
CA LEU A 214 9.41 -11.43 19.02
C LEU A 214 10.08 -12.77 19.33
N ALA A 215 10.19 -13.15 20.60
CA ALA A 215 10.71 -14.46 21.01
C ALA A 215 9.87 -15.63 20.46
N ASN A 216 8.60 -15.39 20.11
CA ASN A 216 7.68 -16.39 19.57
C ASN A 216 7.33 -16.16 18.08
N ALA A 217 7.93 -15.15 17.44
CA ALA A 217 7.69 -14.81 16.04
C ALA A 217 8.77 -15.45 15.14
N PRO A 218 8.46 -16.53 14.40
CA PRO A 218 9.46 -17.24 13.62
C PRO A 218 9.97 -16.38 12.46
N GLY A 219 11.30 -16.26 12.34
CA GLY A 219 11.93 -15.57 11.21
C GLY A 219 11.52 -14.11 11.07
N HIS A 220 11.24 -13.43 12.19
CA HIS A 220 10.85 -12.03 12.16
C HIS A 220 11.92 -11.16 11.48
N TYR A 221 11.48 -10.05 10.89
CA TYR A 221 12.39 -9.06 10.32
C TYR A 221 13.40 -8.60 11.38
N THR A 222 14.65 -8.43 10.97
CA THR A 222 15.71 -7.89 11.82
C THR A 222 16.21 -6.61 11.17
N PHE A 223 16.15 -5.52 11.93
CA PHE A 223 16.69 -4.25 11.46
C PHE A 223 18.20 -4.38 11.20
N PRO A 224 18.70 -3.83 10.08
CA PRO A 224 20.13 -3.66 9.86
C PRO A 224 20.80 -2.89 11.01
N GLU A 225 22.11 -3.02 11.14
CA GLU A 225 22.88 -2.31 12.18
C GLU A 225 22.71 -0.78 12.07
N ALA A 226 22.82 -0.24 10.85
CA ALA A 226 22.60 1.18 10.54
C ALA A 226 21.11 1.51 10.36
N SER A 227 20.32 1.30 11.42
CA SER A 227 18.87 1.58 11.42
C SER A 227 18.37 1.88 12.83
N ARG A 228 17.29 2.66 12.92
CA ARG A 228 16.51 2.80 14.16
C ARG A 228 15.79 1.48 14.44
N HIS A 229 16.15 0.80 15.53
CA HIS A 229 15.57 -0.50 15.92
C HIS A 229 14.19 -0.35 16.58
N ALA A 230 13.20 0.07 15.79
CA ALA A 230 11.83 0.32 16.25
C ALA A 230 11.02 -0.99 16.41
N TRP A 231 11.42 -1.84 17.36
CA TRP A 231 10.79 -3.15 17.60
C TRP A 231 9.30 -3.06 17.94
N LYS A 232 8.89 -2.01 18.66
CA LYS A 232 7.48 -1.78 18.98
C LYS A 232 6.66 -1.49 17.72
N ALA A 233 7.16 -0.62 16.85
CA ALA A 233 6.54 -0.32 15.56
C ALA A 233 6.51 -1.56 14.64
N LEU A 234 7.58 -2.38 14.62
CA LEU A 234 7.59 -3.65 13.89
C LEU A 234 6.41 -4.54 14.31
N VAL A 235 6.27 -4.81 15.62
CA VAL A 235 5.19 -5.67 16.15
C VAL A 235 3.82 -5.04 15.90
N ALA A 236 3.66 -3.75 16.17
CA ALA A 236 2.39 -3.06 16.01
C ALA A 236 1.93 -2.99 14.55
N GLN A 237 2.82 -2.61 13.64
CA GLN A 237 2.47 -2.24 12.27
C GLN A 237 2.55 -3.44 11.31
N GLN A 238 3.58 -4.31 11.40
CA GLN A 238 3.71 -5.47 10.51
C GLN A 238 2.93 -6.70 10.95
N TYR A 239 2.64 -6.84 12.24
CA TYR A 239 1.95 -8.02 12.77
C TYR A 239 0.52 -7.70 13.19
N ILE A 240 0.35 -6.93 14.26
CA ILE A 240 -0.97 -6.76 14.89
C ILE A 240 -1.91 -5.96 13.99
N SER A 241 -1.45 -4.87 13.36
CA SER A 241 -2.27 -4.08 12.43
C SER A 241 -2.65 -4.87 11.18
N VAL A 242 -1.77 -5.74 10.67
CA VAL A 242 -2.10 -6.65 9.55
C VAL A 242 -3.14 -7.68 9.98
N LYS A 243 -3.03 -8.22 11.20
CA LYS A 243 -4.05 -9.13 11.74
C LYS A 243 -5.39 -8.42 11.95
N ALA A 244 -5.39 -7.18 12.44
CA ALA A 244 -6.60 -6.39 12.55
C ALA A 244 -7.25 -6.16 11.18
N ALA A 245 -6.48 -5.83 10.14
CA ALA A 245 -6.99 -5.67 8.78
C ALA A 245 -7.59 -6.97 8.22
N GLU A 246 -6.95 -8.12 8.48
CA GLU A 246 -7.49 -9.44 8.12
C GLU A 246 -8.86 -9.68 8.79
N GLN A 247 -8.94 -9.47 10.11
CA GLN A 247 -10.16 -9.69 10.89
C GLN A 247 -11.28 -8.74 10.49
N GLU A 248 -10.99 -7.46 10.28
CA GLU A 248 -11.96 -6.48 9.79
C GLU A 248 -12.56 -6.92 8.46
N ARG A 249 -11.70 -7.27 7.51
CA ARG A 249 -12.11 -7.62 6.15
C ARG A 249 -12.93 -8.91 6.12
N ILE A 250 -12.53 -9.92 6.87
CA ILE A 250 -13.31 -11.17 6.98
C ILE A 250 -14.68 -10.89 7.61
N ARG A 251 -14.75 -10.12 8.70
CA ARG A 251 -16.02 -9.81 9.38
C ARG A 251 -16.96 -8.99 8.48
N ALA A 252 -16.45 -7.94 7.85
CA ALA A 252 -17.20 -7.11 6.91
C ALA A 252 -17.72 -7.91 5.72
N LEU A 253 -16.85 -8.63 5.02
CA LEU A 253 -17.24 -9.38 3.82
C LEU A 253 -18.18 -10.54 4.16
N LYS A 254 -17.99 -11.19 5.30
CA LYS A 254 -18.91 -12.24 5.76
C LYS A 254 -20.31 -11.67 5.96
N MET A 255 -20.44 -10.63 6.78
CA MET A 255 -21.70 -9.96 7.05
C MET A 255 -22.37 -9.48 5.75
N LEU A 256 -21.63 -8.83 4.85
CA LEU A 256 -22.21 -8.35 3.60
C LEU A 256 -22.65 -9.50 2.70
N SER A 257 -21.85 -10.56 2.55
CA SER A 257 -22.20 -11.71 1.71
C SER A 257 -23.41 -12.51 2.23
N GLU A 258 -23.70 -12.43 3.52
CA GLU A 258 -24.89 -13.06 4.12
C GLU A 258 -26.18 -12.28 3.84
N ASN A 259 -26.08 -10.99 3.49
CA ASN A 259 -27.24 -10.09 3.31
C ASN A 259 -27.39 -9.54 1.87
N PHE A 260 -26.30 -9.53 1.09
CA PHE A 260 -26.22 -8.91 -0.24
C PHE A 260 -25.45 -9.78 -1.23
N SER A 261 -25.58 -9.47 -2.53
CA SER A 261 -24.74 -10.08 -3.56
C SER A 261 -23.39 -9.36 -3.62
N VAL A 262 -22.33 -10.05 -3.19
CA VAL A 262 -20.98 -9.48 -3.12
C VAL A 262 -20.00 -10.29 -3.96
N ASP A 263 -19.38 -9.64 -4.94
CA ASP A 263 -18.28 -10.18 -5.73
C ASP A 263 -16.92 -9.84 -5.11
N LEU A 264 -16.12 -10.86 -4.82
CA LEU A 264 -14.78 -10.73 -4.27
C LEU A 264 -13.74 -11.12 -5.32
N TYR A 265 -12.92 -10.18 -5.73
CA TYR A 265 -11.76 -10.42 -6.59
C TYR A 265 -10.52 -10.55 -5.73
N THR A 266 -10.08 -11.78 -5.50
CA THR A 266 -8.97 -12.09 -4.60
C THR A 266 -8.17 -13.32 -5.02
N GLY A 267 -6.94 -13.38 -4.53
CA GLY A 267 -6.10 -14.57 -4.54
C GLY A 267 -6.13 -15.39 -3.25
N SER A 268 -6.76 -14.85 -2.20
CA SER A 268 -6.83 -15.49 -0.90
C SER A 268 -7.79 -16.67 -0.90
N ASP A 269 -7.61 -17.59 0.06
CA ASP A 269 -8.61 -18.61 0.33
C ASP A 269 -9.88 -17.97 0.90
N THR A 270 -11.02 -18.23 0.25
CA THR A 270 -12.34 -17.69 0.63
C THR A 270 -13.22 -18.73 1.33
N SER A 271 -12.67 -19.86 1.77
CA SER A 271 -13.40 -20.94 2.46
C SER A 271 -14.20 -20.46 3.68
N VAL A 272 -13.72 -19.41 4.37
CA VAL A 272 -14.38 -18.80 5.53
C VAL A 272 -15.59 -17.91 5.19
N LEU A 273 -15.83 -17.67 3.89
CA LEU A 273 -16.89 -16.81 3.36
C LEU A 273 -17.81 -17.62 2.41
N PRO A 274 -18.68 -18.52 2.92
CA PRO A 274 -19.42 -19.47 2.09
C PRO A 274 -20.43 -18.82 1.12
N HIS A 275 -20.86 -17.59 1.38
CA HIS A 275 -21.83 -16.86 0.57
C HIS A 275 -21.19 -15.84 -0.39
N ILE A 276 -19.86 -15.67 -0.36
CA ILE A 276 -19.17 -14.72 -1.23
C ILE A 276 -19.07 -15.27 -2.66
N HIS A 277 -19.25 -14.42 -3.66
CA HIS A 277 -18.95 -14.79 -5.04
C HIS A 277 -17.48 -14.54 -5.33
N ASN A 278 -16.65 -15.57 -5.15
CA ASN A 278 -15.23 -15.47 -5.49
C ASN A 278 -15.05 -15.43 -7.02
N ARG A 279 -14.51 -14.32 -7.52
CA ARG A 279 -14.27 -14.07 -8.96
C ARG A 279 -12.80 -14.30 -9.37
N GLY A 280 -11.96 -14.78 -8.46
CA GLY A 280 -10.52 -14.94 -8.68
C GLY A 280 -9.77 -13.62 -8.78
N PHE A 281 -8.59 -13.64 -9.40
CA PHE A 281 -7.75 -12.45 -9.54
C PHE A 281 -8.26 -11.48 -10.61
N ALA A 282 -8.26 -10.18 -10.29
CA ALA A 282 -8.44 -9.11 -11.25
C ALA A 282 -7.09 -8.50 -11.66
N ARG A 283 -6.90 -8.27 -12.95
CA ARG A 283 -5.74 -7.57 -13.51
C ARG A 283 -5.87 -6.05 -13.30
N SER A 284 -4.93 -5.47 -12.56
CA SER A 284 -4.98 -4.05 -12.15
C SER A 284 -5.12 -3.07 -13.31
N HIS A 285 -4.42 -3.33 -14.42
CA HIS A 285 -4.36 -2.37 -15.52
C HIS A 285 -5.51 -2.49 -16.53
N THR A 286 -6.17 -3.65 -16.61
CA THR A 286 -7.10 -3.99 -17.71
C THR A 286 -8.49 -4.41 -17.25
N GLU A 287 -8.65 -4.93 -16.03
CA GLU A 287 -9.93 -5.44 -15.53
C GLU A 287 -10.47 -4.59 -14.39
N MET A 288 -9.61 -4.16 -13.45
CA MET A 288 -10.03 -3.29 -12.34
C MET A 288 -10.79 -2.05 -12.82
N PRO A 289 -10.38 -1.32 -13.89
CA PRO A 289 -11.15 -0.17 -14.36
C PRO A 289 -12.58 -0.51 -14.77
N LEU A 290 -12.81 -1.70 -15.34
CA LEU A 290 -14.14 -2.16 -15.73
C LEU A 290 -14.95 -2.57 -14.50
N ILE A 291 -14.36 -3.33 -13.58
CA ILE A 291 -15.05 -3.72 -12.34
C ILE A 291 -15.50 -2.47 -11.57
N PHE A 292 -14.61 -1.49 -11.41
CA PHE A 292 -14.94 -0.26 -10.69
C PHE A 292 -16.05 0.53 -11.33
N ASN A 293 -16.00 0.68 -12.65
CA ASN A 293 -16.99 1.44 -13.41
C ASN A 293 -18.34 0.72 -13.52
N GLN A 294 -18.37 -0.61 -13.40
CA GLN A 294 -19.56 -1.44 -13.59
C GLN A 294 -20.17 -1.95 -12.28
N SER A 295 -19.52 -1.71 -11.13
CA SER A 295 -20.08 -2.03 -9.82
C SER A 295 -20.99 -0.90 -9.33
N LYS A 296 -22.13 -1.23 -8.72
CA LYS A 296 -22.99 -0.22 -8.08
C LYS A 296 -22.33 0.35 -6.82
N ILE A 297 -21.71 -0.52 -6.03
CA ILE A 297 -20.91 -0.14 -4.86
C ILE A 297 -19.53 -0.79 -4.96
N ASN A 298 -18.48 0.03 -4.94
CA ASN A 298 -17.12 -0.44 -4.77
C ASN A 298 -16.72 -0.28 -3.32
N LEU A 299 -16.52 -1.41 -2.64
CA LEU A 299 -16.10 -1.43 -1.25
C LEU A 299 -14.58 -1.24 -1.16
N ASN A 300 -14.15 -0.32 -0.31
CA ASN A 300 -12.77 -0.18 0.11
C ASN A 300 -12.65 -0.36 1.64
N ILE A 301 -11.83 -1.33 2.06
CA ILE A 301 -11.48 -1.56 3.46
C ILE A 301 -9.97 -1.39 3.57
N THR A 302 -9.56 -0.15 3.83
CA THR A 302 -8.16 0.25 3.99
C THR A 302 -7.52 -0.56 5.12
N ALA A 303 -6.31 -1.07 4.86
CA ALA A 303 -5.56 -1.84 5.85
C ALA A 303 -5.21 -0.99 7.06
N ARG A 304 -5.30 -1.55 8.27
CA ARG A 304 -5.02 -0.81 9.51
C ARG A 304 -3.55 -0.38 9.66
N SER A 305 -2.64 -0.96 8.90
CA SER A 305 -1.26 -0.49 8.83
C SER A 305 -1.11 0.85 8.12
N ILE A 306 -2.08 1.25 7.30
CA ILE A 306 -2.27 2.63 6.87
C ILE A 306 -3.02 3.31 8.03
N ARG A 307 -2.30 4.14 8.79
CA ARG A 307 -2.74 4.66 10.09
C ARG A 307 -3.66 5.87 9.94
N SER A 308 -3.38 6.72 8.95
CA SER A 308 -4.19 7.91 8.66
C SER A 308 -4.47 8.08 7.16
N GLY A 309 -3.59 7.55 6.31
CA GLY A 309 -3.57 7.80 4.88
C GLY A 309 -4.72 7.18 4.09
N LEU A 310 -4.80 7.59 2.83
CA LEU A 310 -5.76 7.05 1.87
C LEU A 310 -5.08 6.02 0.97
N SER A 311 -5.59 4.79 0.95
CA SER A 311 -5.05 3.74 0.08
C SER A 311 -5.26 4.07 -1.40
N LEU A 312 -4.41 3.53 -2.27
CA LEU A 312 -4.52 3.71 -3.73
C LEU A 312 -5.91 3.36 -4.28
N ARG A 313 -6.58 2.40 -3.64
CA ARG A 313 -7.89 1.89 -4.04
C ARG A 313 -8.95 2.97 -4.11
N ILE A 314 -8.90 3.97 -3.23
CA ILE A 314 -9.81 5.13 -3.22
C ILE A 314 -9.67 5.88 -4.56
N PHE A 315 -8.45 6.25 -4.91
CA PHE A 315 -8.15 6.98 -6.14
C PHE A 315 -8.48 6.16 -7.38
N ASP A 316 -8.15 4.86 -7.37
CA ASP A 316 -8.46 3.95 -8.49
C ASP A 316 -9.97 3.85 -8.78
N ILE A 317 -10.80 3.73 -7.74
CA ILE A 317 -12.27 3.63 -7.89
C ILE A 317 -12.82 4.94 -8.44
N LEU A 318 -12.48 6.07 -7.80
CA LEU A 318 -12.99 7.39 -8.18
C LEU A 318 -12.49 7.80 -9.57
N GLY A 319 -11.23 7.50 -9.90
CA GLY A 319 -10.66 7.74 -11.23
C GLY A 319 -11.30 6.93 -12.36
N CYS A 320 -12.05 5.86 -12.03
CA CYS A 320 -12.87 5.09 -12.95
C CYS A 320 -14.34 5.54 -12.98
N GLY A 321 -14.70 6.57 -12.20
CA GLY A 321 -16.08 7.04 -12.03
C GLY A 321 -16.98 6.07 -11.27
N GLY A 322 -16.40 5.15 -10.48
CA GLY A 322 -17.16 4.21 -9.66
C GLY A 322 -17.62 4.86 -8.35
N PHE A 323 -18.79 4.46 -7.86
CA PHE A 323 -19.25 4.84 -6.52
C PHE A 323 -18.42 4.10 -5.46
N LEU A 324 -17.92 4.84 -4.48
CA LEU A 324 -17.01 4.36 -3.43
C LEU A 324 -17.72 4.34 -2.08
N LEU A 325 -17.68 3.20 -1.39
CA LEU A 325 -17.96 3.06 0.04
C LEU A 325 -16.68 2.62 0.75
N THR A 326 -16.12 3.46 1.62
CA THR A 326 -14.84 3.19 2.30
C THR A 326 -14.94 3.20 3.82
N ASN A 327 -14.09 2.44 4.52
CA ASN A 327 -13.92 2.68 5.95
C ASN A 327 -13.32 4.08 6.19
N TYR A 328 -13.75 4.77 7.24
CA TYR A 328 -13.28 6.11 7.55
C TYR A 328 -11.78 6.13 7.90
N GLN A 329 -11.06 7.09 7.29
CA GLN A 329 -9.64 7.39 7.53
C GLN A 329 -9.51 8.87 7.92
N ALA A 330 -8.53 9.20 8.76
CA ALA A 330 -8.37 10.55 9.30
C ALA A 330 -8.17 11.61 8.21
N GLU A 331 -7.43 11.27 7.15
CA GLU A 331 -7.12 12.17 6.05
C GLU A 331 -8.25 12.26 5.00
N LEU A 332 -9.32 11.46 5.12
CA LEU A 332 -10.39 11.44 4.11
C LEU A 332 -11.04 12.82 3.88
N PRO A 333 -11.40 13.59 4.93
CA PRO A 333 -11.99 14.91 4.77
C PRO A 333 -11.03 15.99 4.25
N GLU A 334 -9.72 15.73 4.21
CA GLU A 334 -8.74 16.67 3.64
C GLU A 334 -8.80 16.69 2.11
N TYR A 335 -9.25 15.59 1.51
CA TYR A 335 -9.25 15.40 0.06
C TYR A 335 -10.65 15.28 -0.55
N PHE A 336 -11.65 14.84 0.23
CA PHE A 336 -12.98 14.54 -0.28
C PHE A 336 -14.10 15.00 0.68
N GLU A 337 -15.22 15.44 0.11
CA GLU A 337 -16.46 15.69 0.84
C GLU A 337 -17.27 14.38 1.02
N ILE A 338 -17.36 13.90 2.27
CA ILE A 338 -18.10 12.68 2.61
C ILE A 338 -19.62 12.92 2.44
N GLY A 339 -20.30 11.97 1.80
CA GLY A 339 -21.73 12.04 1.44
C GLY A 339 -22.01 12.74 0.10
N SER A 340 -20.97 13.29 -0.53
CA SER A 340 -21.04 13.98 -1.83
C SER A 340 -20.12 13.33 -2.86
N GLU A 341 -18.82 13.30 -2.59
CA GLU A 341 -17.80 12.75 -3.50
C GLU A 341 -17.47 11.29 -3.17
N VAL A 342 -17.56 10.93 -1.89
CA VAL A 342 -17.29 9.57 -1.38
C VAL A 342 -18.30 9.24 -0.28
N GLU A 343 -18.64 7.97 -0.12
CA GLU A 343 -19.36 7.50 1.07
C GLU A 343 -18.41 6.77 2.02
N ALA A 344 -18.58 6.98 3.33
CA ALA A 344 -17.70 6.39 4.34
C ALA A 344 -18.47 5.77 5.50
N PHE A 345 -17.98 4.67 6.06
CA PHE A 345 -18.55 4.04 7.26
C PHE A 345 -17.56 4.06 8.42
N SER A 346 -18.10 4.18 9.63
CA SER A 346 -17.37 4.22 10.90
C SER A 346 -17.82 3.13 11.88
N SER A 347 -18.66 2.20 11.43
CA SER A 347 -19.01 0.97 12.14
C SER A 347 -19.46 -0.12 11.16
N MET A 348 -19.61 -1.37 11.65
CA MET A 348 -20.15 -2.46 10.83
C MET A 348 -21.64 -2.26 10.53
N GLU A 349 -22.37 -1.65 11.46
CA GLU A 349 -23.78 -1.28 11.29
C GLU A 349 -23.93 -0.23 10.20
N GLU A 350 -23.12 0.84 10.21
CA GLU A 350 -23.15 1.83 9.12
C GLU A 350 -22.74 1.22 7.77
N LEU A 351 -21.77 0.30 7.75
CA LEU A 351 -21.41 -0.43 6.53
C LEU A 351 -22.61 -1.22 6.00
N HIS A 352 -23.34 -1.90 6.88
CA HIS A 352 -24.53 -2.65 6.49
C HIS A 352 -25.64 -1.74 5.98
N ASP A 353 -25.96 -0.66 6.70
CA ASP A 353 -27.09 0.24 6.37
C ASP A 353 -26.86 1.04 5.07
N LYS A 354 -25.59 1.21 4.66
CA LYS A 354 -25.21 1.91 3.42
C LYS A 354 -25.08 0.99 2.20
N CYS A 355 -25.15 -0.33 2.39
CA CYS A 355 -25.21 -1.33 1.32
C CYS A 355 -26.66 -1.64 0.97
#